data_AF-A0A7V0XUH7-F1
#
_entry.id   AF-A0A7V0XUH7-F1
#
_cell.length_a   1.000
_cell.length_b   1.000
_cell.length_c   1.000
_cell.angle_alpha   90.00
_cell.angle_beta   90.00
_cell.angle_gamma   90.00
#
_symmetry.space_group_name_H-M   'P 1'
#
loop_
_entity.id
_entity.type
_entity.pdbx_description
1 polymer ?
#
loop_
_entity_poly.entity_id
_entity_poly.type
_entity_poly.pdbx_seq_one_letter_code
_entity_poly.pdbx_strand_id
1 'polypeptide(L)'
;MIELTADNIADEHICCAFSDKKCQDSYELKKSWLKKQFPSGYVFRRLDERAKVFIEYCPAEIGWVPIQAPGYLLINCFWVSGKYKGQGYGKALLQSAIKDAKQQGKNGLVTVVGTKKYHFMSDTKWLLRQGFVDCQQLPSGFSLLVLQTRQEAQLPQFRDSVLTGECPDKQGLVVYYSHRCPYAEYHVQTSLTQTLAKRNLQASIIKLETREQAQNAPSPATIFSLFYNGKFVTTDLSVCLDSRFDKQLTGLMA
;
A
#
# COMPACT_ATOMS: atom_id res chain seq x y z
N MET A 1 14.43 15.57 -8.76
CA MET A 1 13.32 14.95 -7.99
C MET A 1 12.74 16.04 -7.14
N ILE A 2 11.44 16.00 -6.92
CA ILE A 2 10.72 16.96 -6.08
C ILE A 2 10.06 16.21 -4.92
N GLU A 3 10.07 16.84 -3.75
CA GLU A 3 9.34 16.38 -2.57
C GLU A 3 8.02 17.14 -2.48
N LEU A 4 6.92 16.39 -2.28
CA LEU A 4 5.61 16.99 -2.06
C LEU A 4 5.45 17.36 -0.60
N THR A 5 4.90 18.54 -0.37
CA THR A 5 4.64 19.14 0.95
C THR A 5 3.18 19.56 1.05
N ALA A 6 2.75 19.99 2.24
CA ALA A 6 1.40 20.51 2.43
C ALA A 6 1.12 21.78 1.59
N ASP A 7 2.17 22.49 1.19
CA ASP A 7 2.11 23.76 0.47
C ASP A 7 2.04 23.55 -1.04
N ASN A 8 2.85 22.62 -1.60
CA ASN A 8 2.89 22.41 -3.05
C ASN A 8 1.93 21.33 -3.55
N ILE A 9 1.44 20.42 -2.69
CA ILE A 9 0.65 19.26 -3.15
C ILE A 9 -0.61 19.67 -3.92
N ALA A 10 -1.18 20.86 -3.66
CA ALA A 10 -2.35 21.36 -4.38
C ALA A 10 -2.09 21.53 -5.88
N ASP A 11 -0.93 22.10 -6.24
CA ASP A 11 -0.54 22.37 -7.62
C ASP A 11 0.20 21.19 -8.25
N GLU A 12 0.70 20.28 -7.42
CA GLU A 12 1.48 19.13 -7.84
C GLU A 12 0.66 17.85 -8.05
N HIS A 13 1.21 16.95 -8.85
CA HIS A 13 0.61 15.63 -9.06
C HIS A 13 1.21 14.53 -8.17
N ILE A 14 0.36 13.62 -7.71
CA ILE A 14 0.75 12.43 -6.91
C ILE A 14 0.97 11.15 -7.76
N CYS A 15 1.31 11.31 -9.04
CA CYS A 15 1.76 10.29 -10.01
C CYS A 15 0.76 9.19 -10.42
N CYS A 16 -0.08 8.69 -9.53
CA CYS A 16 -1.12 7.71 -9.86
C CYS A 16 -2.44 8.41 -10.19
N ALA A 17 -3.27 7.83 -11.07
CA ALA A 17 -4.61 8.30 -11.44
C ALA A 17 -4.75 9.73 -12.00
N PHE A 18 -3.68 10.53 -12.14
CA PHE A 18 -3.74 11.93 -12.63
C PHE A 18 -4.28 12.12 -14.06
N SER A 19 -4.53 11.03 -14.79
CA SER A 19 -5.07 11.02 -16.15
C SER A 19 -6.40 10.29 -16.27
N ASP A 20 -6.88 9.69 -15.18
CA ASP A 20 -8.14 8.96 -15.15
C ASP A 20 -9.24 9.86 -14.59
N LYS A 21 -10.06 10.41 -15.50
CA LYS A 21 -11.16 11.32 -15.16
C LYS A 21 -12.19 10.70 -14.22
N LYS A 22 -12.34 9.37 -14.22
CA LYS A 22 -13.28 8.66 -13.33
C LYS A 22 -12.81 8.71 -11.87
N CYS A 23 -11.50 8.80 -11.65
CA CYS A 23 -10.89 8.81 -10.34
C CYS A 23 -10.59 10.22 -9.82
N GLN A 24 -11.12 11.29 -10.44
CA GLN A 24 -10.77 12.67 -10.05
C GLN A 24 -11.05 12.95 -8.56
N ASP A 25 -12.23 12.58 -8.07
CA ASP A 25 -12.57 12.78 -6.65
C ASP A 25 -11.71 11.91 -5.74
N SER A 26 -11.49 10.64 -6.11
CA SER A 26 -10.61 9.72 -5.38
C SER A 26 -9.15 10.19 -5.36
N TYR A 27 -8.71 10.92 -6.39
CA TYR A 27 -7.40 11.52 -6.48
C TYR A 27 -7.25 12.68 -5.50
N GLU A 28 -8.24 13.57 -5.43
CA GLU A 28 -8.27 14.67 -4.46
C GLU A 28 -8.40 14.18 -3.02
N LEU A 29 -9.11 13.08 -2.78
CA LEU A 29 -9.16 12.42 -1.47
C LEU A 29 -7.77 11.93 -1.03
N LYS A 30 -6.98 11.34 -1.94
CA LYS A 30 -5.59 10.97 -1.63
C LYS A 30 -4.72 12.21 -1.37
N LYS A 31 -4.85 13.28 -2.16
CA LYS A 31 -4.09 14.53 -1.93
C LYS A 31 -4.43 15.12 -0.56
N SER A 32 -5.71 15.16 -0.21
CA SER A 32 -6.20 15.61 1.10
C SER A 32 -5.68 14.73 2.24
N TRP A 33 -5.64 13.41 2.05
CA TRP A 33 -5.08 12.47 3.02
C TRP A 33 -3.57 12.72 3.23
N LEU A 34 -2.79 12.82 2.14
CA LEU A 34 -1.34 13.10 2.18
C LEU A 34 -1.05 14.44 2.87
N LYS A 35 -1.80 15.50 2.55
CA LYS A 35 -1.66 16.82 3.17
C LYS A 35 -1.77 16.75 4.70
N LYS A 36 -2.68 15.93 5.23
CA LYS A 36 -2.83 15.67 6.68
C LYS A 36 -1.70 14.83 7.26
N GLN A 37 -1.02 14.01 6.45
CA GLN A 37 0.04 13.12 6.92
C GLN A 37 1.43 13.79 6.93
N PHE A 38 1.69 14.76 6.06
CA PHE A 38 3.01 15.42 5.99
C PHE A 38 3.51 15.98 7.33
N PRO A 39 2.69 16.67 8.16
CA PRO A 39 3.14 17.15 9.47
C PRO A 39 3.57 16.05 10.44
N SER A 40 3.12 14.80 10.22
CA SER A 40 3.53 13.66 11.03
C SER A 40 4.85 13.02 10.55
N GLY A 41 5.42 13.47 9.44
CA GLY A 41 6.68 12.95 8.88
C GLY A 41 6.52 11.98 7.71
N TYR A 42 5.38 11.99 7.03
CA TYR A 42 5.28 11.35 5.72
C TYR A 42 6.14 12.12 4.71
N VAL A 43 6.82 11.37 3.85
CA VAL A 43 7.62 11.89 2.73
C VAL A 43 7.10 11.28 1.44
N PHE A 44 6.86 12.13 0.45
CA PHE A 44 6.49 11.71 -0.90
C PHE A 44 7.44 12.37 -1.90
N ARG A 45 8.33 11.60 -2.52
CA ARG A 45 9.27 12.10 -3.54
C ARG A 45 8.92 11.52 -4.89
N ARG A 46 8.90 12.36 -5.91
CA ARG A 46 8.66 11.96 -7.30
C ARG A 46 9.74 12.48 -8.24
N LEU A 47 9.83 11.86 -9.42
CA LEU A 47 10.53 12.48 -10.54
C LEU A 47 9.85 13.79 -10.89
N ASP A 48 10.63 14.83 -11.21
CA ASP A 48 10.11 16.14 -11.60
C ASP A 48 9.65 16.14 -13.07
N GLU A 49 8.71 15.25 -13.35
CA GLU A 49 8.13 14.97 -14.66
C GLU A 49 6.74 14.40 -14.44
N ARG A 50 5.87 14.53 -15.44
CA ARG A 50 4.54 13.90 -15.45
C ARG A 50 4.64 12.39 -15.65
N ALA A 51 5.16 11.70 -14.64
CA ALA A 51 5.58 10.31 -14.69
C ALA A 51 5.13 9.52 -13.46
N LYS A 52 4.90 8.22 -13.67
CA LYS A 52 4.66 7.25 -12.59
C LYS A 52 6.00 6.77 -12.02
N VAL A 53 6.72 7.69 -11.37
CA VAL A 53 8.05 7.50 -10.76
C VAL A 53 8.08 8.20 -9.41
N PHE A 54 7.92 7.46 -8.31
CA PHE A 54 7.86 8.02 -6.96
C PHE A 54 8.14 7.00 -5.86
N ILE A 55 8.40 7.52 -4.66
CA ILE A 55 8.46 6.78 -3.40
C ILE A 55 7.71 7.55 -2.30
N GLU A 56 6.93 6.83 -1.50
CA GLU A 56 6.20 7.30 -0.33
C GLU A 56 6.69 6.49 0.88
N TYR A 57 7.10 7.16 1.96
CA TYR A 57 7.50 6.52 3.21
C TYR A 57 7.25 7.42 4.42
N CYS A 58 7.31 6.85 5.62
CA CYS A 58 7.13 7.56 6.89
C CYS A 58 7.84 6.82 8.02
N PRO A 59 7.97 7.39 9.24
CA PRO A 59 8.26 6.60 10.43
C PRO A 59 7.25 5.45 10.57
N ALA A 60 7.74 4.23 10.80
CA ALA A 60 6.89 3.05 10.80
C ALA A 60 5.83 3.07 11.92
N GLU A 61 6.09 3.78 13.02
CA GLU A 61 5.20 3.95 14.16
C GLU A 61 3.88 4.65 13.79
N ILE A 62 3.90 5.52 12.78
CA ILE A 62 2.73 6.22 12.25
C ILE A 62 2.23 5.62 10.91
N GLY A 63 2.85 4.53 10.49
CA GLY A 63 2.49 3.80 9.28
C GLY A 63 1.06 3.27 9.39
N TRP A 64 0.31 3.40 8.31
CA TRP A 64 -1.03 2.80 8.20
C TRP A 64 -0.91 1.32 7.80
N VAL A 65 -0.16 0.54 8.58
CA VAL A 65 0.11 -0.89 8.31
C VAL A 65 0.26 -1.61 9.67
N PRO A 66 -0.32 -2.82 9.84
CA PRO A 66 -0.27 -3.61 11.07
C PRO A 66 1.12 -4.26 11.28
N ILE A 67 2.13 -3.43 11.53
CA ILE A 67 3.50 -3.86 11.87
C ILE A 67 3.97 -3.21 13.17
N GLN A 68 4.97 -3.84 13.80
CA GLN A 68 5.79 -3.31 14.87
C GLN A 68 7.21 -3.18 14.34
N ALA A 69 7.65 -1.95 14.11
CA ALA A 69 8.97 -1.67 13.55
C ALA A 69 9.54 -0.36 14.15
N PRO A 70 9.70 -0.27 15.48
CA PRO A 70 10.18 0.95 16.13
C PRO A 70 11.55 1.36 15.59
N GLY A 71 11.68 2.64 15.28
CA GLY A 71 12.91 3.23 14.75
C GLY A 71 13.17 2.94 13.26
N TYR A 72 12.24 2.37 12.50
CA TYR A 72 12.38 2.18 11.04
C TYR A 72 11.59 3.22 10.24
N LEU A 73 11.98 3.43 8.97
CA LEU A 73 11.11 4.09 8.00
C LEU A 73 10.36 3.02 7.18
N LEU A 74 9.03 3.11 7.15
CA LEU A 74 8.17 2.25 6.36
C LEU A 74 8.04 2.80 4.94
N ILE A 75 8.49 2.04 3.95
CA ILE A 75 8.16 2.30 2.54
C ILE A 75 6.74 1.83 2.29
N ASN A 76 5.89 2.81 2.00
CA ASN A 76 4.45 2.70 1.86
C ASN A 76 4.03 2.43 0.42
N CYS A 77 4.64 3.13 -0.53
CA CYS A 77 4.35 2.98 -1.94
C CYS A 77 5.59 3.32 -2.75
N PHE A 78 5.94 2.48 -3.72
CA PHE A 78 7.14 2.67 -4.53
C PHE A 78 6.89 2.18 -5.94
N TRP A 79 7.05 3.08 -6.93
CA TRP A 79 6.69 2.77 -8.30
C TRP A 79 7.58 3.46 -9.32
N VAL A 80 7.99 2.71 -10.34
CA VAL A 80 8.70 3.20 -11.54
C VAL A 80 8.12 2.48 -12.76
N SER A 81 7.57 3.22 -13.72
CA SER A 81 6.95 2.60 -14.90
C SER A 81 7.20 3.29 -16.23
N GLY A 82 6.82 2.60 -17.32
CA GLY A 82 6.94 3.09 -18.69
C GLY A 82 8.39 3.24 -19.12
N LYS A 83 8.64 4.26 -19.95
CA LYS A 83 9.97 4.58 -20.49
C LYS A 83 11.05 4.77 -19.42
N TYR A 84 10.66 5.14 -18.20
CA TYR A 84 11.58 5.43 -17.09
C TYR A 84 12.14 4.17 -16.40
N LYS A 85 11.65 2.97 -16.72
CA LYS A 85 12.24 1.71 -16.20
C LYS A 85 13.65 1.51 -16.76
N GLY A 86 14.53 0.93 -15.96
CA GLY A 86 15.93 0.65 -16.36
C GLY A 86 16.87 1.87 -16.32
N GLN A 87 16.35 3.08 -16.10
CA GLN A 87 17.15 4.32 -16.11
C GLN A 87 17.74 4.71 -14.73
N GLY A 88 17.73 3.80 -13.75
CA GLY A 88 18.29 4.07 -12.41
C GLY A 88 17.40 4.85 -11.43
N TYR A 89 16.26 5.42 -11.86
CA TYR A 89 15.38 6.21 -10.97
C TYR A 89 14.92 5.47 -9.71
N GLY A 90 14.61 4.16 -9.83
CA GLY A 90 14.21 3.36 -8.68
C GLY A 90 15.32 3.24 -7.63
N LYS A 91 16.58 3.08 -8.06
CA LYS A 91 17.72 3.08 -7.15
C LYS A 91 17.91 4.45 -6.51
N ALA A 92 17.81 5.54 -7.30
CA ALA A 92 17.94 6.90 -6.78
C ALA A 92 16.88 7.23 -5.71
N LEU A 93 15.62 6.87 -5.95
CA LEU A 93 14.52 7.05 -4.97
C LEU A 93 14.80 6.25 -3.69
N LEU A 94 15.17 4.98 -3.81
CA LEU A 94 15.49 4.14 -2.65
C LEU A 94 16.69 4.68 -1.87
N GLN A 95 17.77 5.11 -2.55
CA GLN A 95 18.94 5.70 -1.89
C GLN A 95 18.58 6.99 -1.14
N SER A 96 17.63 7.78 -1.64
CA SER A 96 17.14 8.96 -0.92
C SER A 96 16.47 8.57 0.42
N ALA A 97 15.66 7.51 0.45
CA ALA A 97 15.03 7.03 1.68
C ALA A 97 16.07 6.43 2.65
N ILE A 98 17.08 5.71 2.14
CA ILE A 98 18.19 5.19 2.96
C ILE A 98 18.98 6.33 3.61
N LYS A 99 19.25 7.41 2.85
CA LYS A 99 19.93 8.60 3.36
C LYS A 99 19.13 9.24 4.50
N ASP A 100 17.83 9.42 4.32
CA ASP A 100 16.94 9.94 5.36
C ASP A 100 16.98 9.06 6.61
N ALA A 101 16.88 7.73 6.46
CA ALA A 101 16.95 6.81 7.58
C ALA A 101 18.27 6.98 8.38
N LYS A 102 19.41 7.09 7.69
CA LYS A 102 20.71 7.32 8.33
C LYS A 102 20.77 8.67 9.04
N GLN A 103 20.32 9.73 8.39
CA GLN A 103 20.36 11.10 8.95
C GLN A 103 19.45 11.25 10.18
N GLN A 104 18.30 10.56 10.18
CA GLN A 104 17.36 10.56 11.30
C GLN A 104 17.75 9.55 12.40
N GLY A 105 18.89 8.87 12.29
CA GLY A 105 19.30 7.85 13.25
C GLY A 105 18.34 6.65 13.34
N LYS A 106 17.63 6.35 12.25
CA LYS A 106 16.72 5.20 12.12
C LYS A 106 17.52 3.91 11.91
N ASN A 107 16.89 2.79 12.24
CA ASN A 107 17.44 1.44 12.18
C ASN A 107 17.47 0.85 10.75
N GLY A 108 16.78 1.50 9.81
CA GLY A 108 16.73 1.09 8.41
C GLY A 108 15.40 1.39 7.75
N LEU A 109 15.13 0.66 6.67
CA LEU A 109 13.86 0.68 5.94
C LEU A 109 13.10 -0.63 6.16
N VAL A 110 11.79 -0.56 6.19
CA VAL A 110 10.88 -1.73 6.25
C VAL A 110 9.79 -1.58 5.19
N THR A 111 9.31 -2.67 4.61
CA THR A 111 8.20 -2.63 3.66
C THR A 111 7.45 -3.96 3.60
N VAL A 112 6.15 -3.90 3.33
CA VAL A 112 5.32 -5.08 3.10
C VAL A 112 5.25 -5.37 1.60
N VAL A 113 5.50 -6.62 1.25
CA VAL A 113 5.41 -7.13 -0.13
C VAL A 113 4.63 -8.44 -0.16
N GLY A 114 4.34 -8.95 -1.36
CA GLY A 114 3.87 -10.32 -1.51
C GLY A 114 5.05 -11.31 -1.52
N THR A 115 4.85 -12.51 -0.99
CA THR A 115 5.78 -13.65 -1.17
C THR A 115 5.88 -14.05 -2.65
N LYS A 116 4.81 -13.77 -3.40
CA LYS A 116 4.75 -13.73 -4.86
C LYS A 116 4.45 -12.30 -5.32
N LYS A 117 4.57 -12.03 -6.61
CA LYS A 117 4.25 -10.71 -7.15
C LYS A 117 2.74 -10.43 -7.06
N TYR A 118 2.34 -9.62 -6.09
CA TYR A 118 1.00 -9.05 -6.03
C TYR A 118 0.88 -7.81 -6.93
N HIS A 119 -0.29 -7.65 -7.52
CA HIS A 119 -0.59 -6.48 -8.34
C HIS A 119 -0.48 -5.21 -7.49
N PHE A 120 0.08 -4.16 -8.08
CA PHE A 120 0.23 -2.84 -7.44
C PHE A 120 1.07 -2.79 -6.15
N MET A 121 1.84 -3.84 -5.86
CA MET A 121 2.86 -3.84 -4.80
C MET A 121 4.27 -3.73 -5.37
N SER A 122 5.21 -3.31 -4.51
CA SER A 122 6.64 -3.26 -4.85
C SER A 122 7.17 -4.63 -5.30
N ASP A 123 8.12 -4.63 -6.22
CA ASP A 123 8.72 -5.87 -6.74
C ASP A 123 9.67 -6.48 -5.69
N THR A 124 9.20 -7.55 -5.02
CA THR A 124 9.95 -8.32 -4.00
C THR A 124 11.34 -8.71 -4.48
N LYS A 125 11.46 -9.27 -5.70
CA LYS A 125 12.75 -9.73 -6.25
C LYS A 125 13.70 -8.56 -6.51
N TRP A 126 13.17 -7.40 -6.90
CA TRP A 126 13.98 -6.20 -7.05
C TRP A 126 14.51 -5.69 -5.71
N LEU A 127 13.67 -5.63 -4.68
CA LEU A 127 14.05 -5.17 -3.33
C LEU A 127 15.09 -6.09 -2.68
N LEU A 128 14.93 -7.42 -2.77
CA LEU A 128 15.91 -8.38 -2.29
C LEU A 128 17.30 -8.15 -2.93
N ARG A 129 17.35 -7.86 -4.23
CA ARG A 129 18.60 -7.49 -4.93
C ARG A 129 19.18 -6.15 -4.50
N GLN A 130 18.43 -5.31 -3.79
CA GLN A 130 18.94 -4.07 -3.20
C GLN A 130 19.44 -4.28 -1.74
N GLY A 131 19.49 -5.52 -1.25
CA GLY A 131 19.98 -5.85 0.08
C GLY A 131 18.90 -5.93 1.15
N PHE A 132 17.62 -5.84 0.79
CA PHE A 132 16.54 -6.20 1.72
C PHE A 132 16.59 -7.69 2.03
N VAL A 133 16.20 -8.05 3.24
CA VAL A 133 16.03 -9.43 3.69
C VAL A 133 14.60 -9.65 4.17
N ASP A 134 14.10 -10.87 4.02
CA ASP A 134 12.80 -11.30 4.54
C ASP A 134 12.94 -11.61 6.04
N CYS A 135 12.14 -10.96 6.89
CA CYS A 135 12.16 -11.19 8.33
C CYS A 135 10.90 -11.89 8.86
N GLN A 136 9.79 -11.87 8.13
CA GLN A 136 8.56 -12.58 8.52
C GLN A 136 7.62 -12.75 7.33
N GLN A 137 7.00 -13.92 7.21
CA GLN A 137 5.96 -14.21 6.22
C GLN A 137 4.62 -14.52 6.89
N LEU A 138 3.53 -14.22 6.19
CA LEU A 138 2.16 -14.51 6.62
C LEU A 138 1.53 -15.63 5.74
N PRO A 139 0.61 -16.43 6.29
CA PRO A 139 -0.14 -17.43 5.52
C PRO A 139 -0.99 -16.81 4.41
N SER A 140 -1.38 -15.54 4.56
CA SER A 140 -2.07 -14.74 3.54
C SER A 140 -1.18 -14.31 2.37
N GLY A 141 0.08 -14.76 2.32
CA GLY A 141 0.99 -14.57 1.20
C GLY A 141 1.72 -13.21 1.18
N PHE A 142 1.79 -12.53 2.33
CA PHE A 142 2.61 -11.35 2.52
C PHE A 142 3.96 -11.68 3.16
N SER A 143 4.94 -10.83 2.90
CA SER A 143 6.28 -10.86 3.49
C SER A 143 6.65 -9.45 3.98
N LEU A 144 7.30 -9.38 5.13
CA LEU A 144 7.91 -8.18 5.67
C LEU A 144 9.39 -8.17 5.31
N LEU A 145 9.79 -7.18 4.52
CA LEU A 145 11.19 -6.99 4.15
C LEU A 145 11.80 -5.87 4.97
N VAL A 146 13.07 -6.05 5.36
CA VAL A 146 13.85 -5.07 6.08
C VAL A 146 15.20 -4.84 5.41
N LEU A 147 15.66 -3.59 5.38
CA LEU A 147 17.02 -3.19 5.04
C LEU A 147 17.59 -2.45 6.25
N GLN A 148 18.38 -3.13 7.06
CA GLN A 148 18.96 -2.57 8.28
C GLN A 148 20.17 -1.69 7.96
N THR A 149 20.27 -0.55 8.64
CA THR A 149 21.47 0.29 8.70
C THR A 149 22.28 0.03 9.98
N ARG A 150 21.67 -0.64 10.96
CA ARG A 150 22.28 -1.04 12.25
C ARG A 150 22.02 -2.53 12.48
N GLN A 151 23.09 -3.32 12.62
CA GLN A 151 22.97 -4.78 12.76
C GLN A 151 22.28 -5.22 14.05
N GLU A 152 22.44 -4.48 15.14
CA GLU A 152 21.88 -4.84 16.45
C GLU A 152 20.42 -4.40 16.65
N ALA A 153 19.82 -3.73 15.66
CA ALA A 153 18.43 -3.29 15.78
C ALA A 153 17.48 -4.50 15.76
N GLN A 154 16.46 -4.47 16.63
CA GLN A 154 15.41 -5.48 16.63
C GLN A 154 14.74 -5.56 15.24
N LEU A 155 14.44 -6.79 14.81
CA LEU A 155 13.80 -7.01 13.52
C LEU A 155 12.31 -6.59 13.57
N PRO A 156 11.81 -5.95 12.50
CA PRO A 156 10.38 -5.69 12.36
C PRO A 156 9.54 -6.96 12.37
N GLN A 157 8.31 -6.86 12.88
CA GLN A 157 7.33 -7.94 12.91
C GLN A 157 5.93 -7.44 12.52
N PHE A 158 5.09 -8.33 12.01
CA PHE A 158 3.66 -8.12 11.86
C PHE A 158 2.96 -8.15 13.22
N ARG A 159 1.88 -7.38 13.35
CA ARG A 159 0.99 -7.44 14.52
C ARG A 159 0.09 -8.67 14.47
N ASP A 160 -0.43 -9.05 15.64
CA ASP A 160 -1.31 -10.21 15.82
C ASP A 160 -2.54 -10.21 14.90
N SER A 161 -3.07 -9.02 14.57
CA SER A 161 -4.27 -8.87 13.75
C SER A 161 -4.17 -9.50 12.37
N VAL A 162 -2.96 -9.73 11.85
CA VAL A 162 -2.75 -10.29 10.50
C VAL A 162 -2.14 -11.69 10.48
N LEU A 163 -1.77 -12.25 11.63
CA LEU A 163 -1.04 -13.53 11.69
C LEU A 163 -1.85 -14.70 11.16
N THR A 164 -3.17 -14.69 11.33
CA THR A 164 -4.07 -15.74 10.83
C THR A 164 -4.33 -15.64 9.34
N GLY A 165 -4.18 -14.45 8.75
CA GLY A 165 -4.61 -14.17 7.38
C GLY A 165 -6.13 -14.13 7.21
N GLU A 166 -6.87 -13.94 8.30
CA GLU A 166 -8.33 -13.94 8.29
C GLU A 166 -8.93 -12.64 8.85
N CYS A 167 -10.07 -12.21 8.31
CA CYS A 167 -10.84 -11.11 8.89
C CYS A 167 -11.82 -11.61 9.97
N PRO A 168 -12.24 -10.73 10.91
CA PRO A 168 -13.20 -11.09 11.95
C PRO A 168 -14.56 -11.53 11.40
N ASP A 169 -15.02 -10.87 10.34
CA ASP A 169 -16.26 -11.23 9.67
C ASP A 169 -16.06 -12.50 8.82
N LYS A 170 -16.84 -13.54 9.15
CA LYS A 170 -16.72 -14.88 8.57
C LYS A 170 -17.79 -15.19 7.53
N GLN A 171 -18.63 -14.22 7.15
CA GLN A 171 -19.74 -14.47 6.23
C GLN A 171 -19.71 -13.52 5.04
N GLY A 172 -19.69 -14.10 3.84
CA GLY A 172 -19.77 -13.35 2.59
C GLY A 172 -18.51 -12.54 2.29
N LEU A 173 -18.70 -11.46 1.52
CA LEU A 173 -17.62 -10.61 1.02
C LEU A 173 -17.36 -9.46 1.98
N VAL A 174 -16.09 -9.22 2.30
CA VAL A 174 -15.67 -8.13 3.18
C VAL A 174 -14.52 -7.38 2.51
N VAL A 175 -14.65 -6.06 2.40
CA VAL A 175 -13.65 -5.18 1.78
C VAL A 175 -13.13 -4.20 2.81
N TYR A 176 -11.82 -4.14 2.95
CA TYR A 176 -11.13 -3.07 3.68
C TYR A 176 -10.40 -2.17 2.68
N TYR A 177 -10.54 -0.86 2.81
CA TYR A 177 -9.84 0.08 1.94
C TYR A 177 -9.57 1.44 2.62
N SER A 178 -8.68 2.24 2.03
CA SER A 178 -8.38 3.60 2.51
C SER A 178 -8.07 4.55 1.35
N HIS A 179 -8.01 5.85 1.65
CA HIS A 179 -7.63 6.91 0.70
C HIS A 179 -6.14 6.94 0.35
N ARG A 180 -5.37 5.93 0.78
CA ARG A 180 -3.94 5.82 0.49
C ARG A 180 -3.63 5.52 -0.98
N CYS A 181 -4.63 5.15 -1.77
CA CYS A 181 -4.52 4.97 -3.22
C CYS A 181 -5.55 5.85 -3.93
N PRO A 182 -5.17 6.58 -5.00
CA PRO A 182 -6.08 7.50 -5.67
C PRO A 182 -7.10 6.79 -6.57
N TYR A 183 -7.09 5.44 -6.60
CA TYR A 183 -8.09 4.63 -7.29
C TYR A 183 -9.10 3.98 -6.33
N ALA A 184 -8.82 3.96 -5.02
CA ALA A 184 -9.52 3.09 -4.08
C ALA A 184 -10.98 3.51 -3.85
N GLU A 185 -11.25 4.80 -3.59
CA GLU A 185 -12.61 5.27 -3.34
C GLU A 185 -13.51 4.98 -4.54
N TYR A 186 -13.07 5.38 -5.74
CA TYR A 186 -13.87 5.21 -6.94
C TYR A 186 -14.18 3.73 -7.22
N HIS A 187 -13.18 2.85 -7.20
CA HIS A 187 -13.42 1.45 -7.52
C HIS A 187 -14.21 0.72 -6.45
N VAL A 188 -13.99 0.99 -5.17
CA VAL A 188 -14.73 0.33 -4.09
C VAL A 188 -16.17 0.85 -4.01
N GLN A 189 -16.39 2.16 -4.08
CA GLN A 189 -17.74 2.74 -3.91
C GLN A 189 -18.59 2.66 -5.18
N THR A 190 -17.96 2.71 -6.36
CA THR A 190 -18.68 2.72 -7.64
C THR A 190 -18.57 1.38 -8.35
N SER A 191 -17.36 0.97 -8.74
CA SER A 191 -17.17 -0.19 -9.62
C SER A 191 -17.62 -1.49 -8.95
N LEU A 192 -17.21 -1.71 -7.69
CA LEU A 192 -17.56 -2.91 -6.94
C LEU A 192 -19.06 -2.94 -6.63
N THR A 193 -19.65 -1.86 -6.13
CA THR A 193 -21.09 -1.79 -5.83
C THR A 193 -21.94 -2.13 -7.05
N GLN A 194 -21.59 -1.59 -8.23
CA GLN A 194 -22.26 -1.93 -9.50
C GLN A 194 -22.07 -3.40 -9.87
N THR A 195 -20.86 -3.92 -9.69
CA THR A 195 -20.51 -5.32 -9.99
C THR A 195 -21.27 -6.31 -9.10
N LEU A 196 -21.42 -5.97 -7.81
CA LEU A 196 -22.18 -6.76 -6.82
C LEU A 196 -23.68 -6.74 -7.12
N ALA A 197 -24.24 -5.56 -7.45
CA ALA A 197 -25.65 -5.41 -7.79
C ALA A 197 -26.07 -6.29 -8.98
N LYS A 198 -25.24 -6.37 -10.03
CA LYS A 198 -25.48 -7.24 -11.19
C LYS A 198 -25.55 -8.73 -10.84
N ARG A 199 -24.97 -9.13 -9.72
CA ARG A 199 -24.89 -10.53 -9.25
C ARG A 199 -25.82 -10.81 -8.07
N ASN A 200 -26.63 -9.83 -7.65
CA ASN A 200 -27.43 -9.90 -6.43
C ASN A 200 -26.58 -10.27 -5.19
N LEU A 201 -25.33 -9.80 -5.16
CA LEU A 201 -24.41 -10.00 -4.04
C LEU A 201 -24.34 -8.74 -3.18
N GLN A 202 -23.95 -8.93 -1.92
CA GLN A 202 -23.65 -7.86 -0.99
C GLN A 202 -22.23 -8.04 -0.43
N ALA A 203 -21.61 -6.92 -0.03
CA ALA A 203 -20.33 -6.94 0.64
C ALA A 203 -20.34 -5.95 1.81
N SER A 204 -19.70 -6.32 2.90
CA SER A 204 -19.37 -5.41 4.00
C SER A 204 -18.19 -4.53 3.57
N ILE A 205 -18.43 -3.23 3.40
CA ILE A 205 -17.41 -2.26 2.96
C ILE A 205 -16.93 -1.47 4.17
N ILE A 206 -15.70 -1.72 4.60
CA ILE A 206 -15.08 -1.13 5.78
C ILE A 206 -13.99 -0.15 5.34
N LYS A 207 -14.23 1.13 5.56
CA LYS A 207 -13.24 2.19 5.32
C LYS A 207 -12.32 2.32 6.52
N LEU A 208 -11.02 2.25 6.28
CA LEU A 208 -10.00 2.58 7.27
C LEU A 208 -9.79 4.10 7.21
N GLU A 209 -10.21 4.80 8.26
CA GLU A 209 -10.20 6.26 8.37
C GLU A 209 -9.11 6.76 9.33
N THR A 210 -8.61 5.90 10.22
CA THR A 210 -7.58 6.24 11.19
C THR A 210 -6.36 5.32 11.10
N ARG A 211 -5.23 5.84 11.61
CA ARG A 211 -3.99 5.07 11.80
C ARG A 211 -4.24 3.82 12.62
N GLU A 212 -5.00 3.94 13.71
CA GLU A 212 -5.32 2.84 14.62
C GLU A 212 -6.12 1.74 13.91
N GLN A 213 -7.15 2.09 13.15
CA GLN A 213 -7.89 1.12 12.35
C GLN A 213 -7.00 0.39 11.34
N ALA A 214 -6.11 1.11 10.66
CA ALA A 214 -5.18 0.51 9.70
C ALA A 214 -4.13 -0.38 10.38
N GLN A 215 -3.65 -0.01 11.57
CA GLN A 215 -2.68 -0.79 12.34
C GLN A 215 -3.30 -2.02 13.02
N ASN A 216 -4.62 -2.07 13.15
CA ASN A 216 -5.36 -3.22 13.69
C ASN A 216 -6.16 -3.98 12.60
N ALA A 217 -5.94 -3.64 11.33
CA ALA A 217 -6.62 -4.27 10.20
C ALA A 217 -6.24 -5.77 10.07
N PRO A 218 -7.12 -6.62 9.49
CA PRO A 218 -6.87 -8.05 9.33
C PRO A 218 -5.95 -8.41 8.16
N SER A 219 -5.49 -7.41 7.40
CA SER A 219 -4.51 -7.55 6.33
C SER A 219 -3.48 -6.44 6.41
N PRO A 220 -2.20 -6.70 6.08
CA PRO A 220 -1.24 -5.63 5.93
C PRO A 220 -1.47 -4.79 4.66
N ALA A 221 -2.36 -5.22 3.76
CA ALA A 221 -2.82 -4.45 2.61
C ALA A 221 -3.97 -3.50 2.97
N THR A 222 -3.63 -2.39 3.61
CA THR A 222 -4.58 -1.38 4.10
C THR A 222 -5.02 -0.36 3.04
N ILE A 223 -4.47 -0.45 1.82
CA ILE A 223 -4.97 0.28 0.65
C ILE A 223 -6.28 -0.34 0.17
N PHE A 224 -6.26 -1.66 -0.02
CA PHE A 224 -7.39 -2.47 -0.45
C PHE A 224 -7.08 -3.93 -0.11
N SER A 225 -8.03 -4.60 0.51
CA SER A 225 -8.06 -6.06 0.64
C SER A 225 -9.49 -6.57 0.56
N LEU A 226 -9.66 -7.68 -0.15
CA LEU A 226 -10.91 -8.41 -0.26
C LEU A 226 -10.78 -9.73 0.52
N PHE A 227 -11.82 -10.05 1.27
CA PHE A 227 -12.00 -11.31 1.97
C PHE A 227 -13.30 -11.98 1.54
N TYR A 228 -13.34 -13.30 1.62
CA TYR A 228 -14.55 -14.11 1.44
C TYR A 228 -14.62 -15.17 2.55
N ASN A 229 -15.74 -15.21 3.28
CA ASN A 229 -15.95 -16.11 4.43
C ASN A 229 -14.76 -16.11 5.41
N GLY A 230 -14.27 -14.91 5.75
CA GLY A 230 -13.14 -14.73 6.65
C GLY A 230 -11.77 -14.94 6.02
N LYS A 231 -11.65 -15.52 4.82
CA LYS A 231 -10.35 -15.82 4.19
C LYS A 231 -9.91 -14.70 3.27
N PHE A 232 -8.62 -14.34 3.35
CA PHE A 232 -8.02 -13.37 2.44
C PHE A 232 -8.09 -13.84 0.98
N VAL A 233 -8.57 -12.97 0.08
CA VAL A 233 -8.71 -13.26 -1.35
C VAL A 233 -7.64 -12.55 -2.17
N THR A 234 -7.62 -11.21 -2.12
CA THR A 234 -6.73 -10.43 -2.99
C THR A 234 -6.51 -8.99 -2.51
N THR A 235 -5.40 -8.40 -2.94
CA THR A 235 -5.13 -6.95 -2.90
C THR A 235 -5.36 -6.27 -4.26
N ASP A 236 -5.68 -7.04 -5.29
CA ASP A 236 -5.84 -6.51 -6.65
C ASP A 236 -7.17 -5.77 -6.78
N LEU A 237 -7.11 -4.45 -6.73
CA LEU A 237 -8.25 -3.56 -6.87
C LEU A 237 -9.04 -3.78 -8.16
N SER A 238 -8.43 -4.40 -9.19
CA SER A 238 -9.14 -4.74 -10.43
C SER A 238 -10.28 -5.74 -10.22
N VAL A 239 -10.33 -6.46 -9.08
CA VAL A 239 -11.48 -7.29 -8.69
C VAL A 239 -12.79 -6.49 -8.61
N CYS A 240 -12.71 -5.18 -8.35
CA CYS A 240 -13.89 -4.30 -8.34
C CYS A 240 -14.52 -4.12 -9.72
N LEU A 241 -13.84 -4.52 -10.80
CA LEU A 241 -14.33 -4.41 -12.17
C LEU A 241 -15.15 -5.65 -12.54
N ASP A 242 -16.30 -5.41 -13.16
CA ASP A 242 -17.23 -6.46 -13.62
C ASP A 242 -16.55 -7.57 -14.45
N SER A 243 -15.63 -7.19 -15.33
CA SER A 243 -14.86 -8.12 -16.20
C SER A 243 -13.83 -9.00 -15.48
N ARG A 244 -13.58 -8.76 -14.18
CA ARG A 244 -12.50 -9.39 -13.40
C ARG A 244 -12.98 -10.07 -12.13
N PHE A 245 -14.15 -9.68 -11.63
CA PHE A 245 -14.71 -10.14 -10.36
C PHE A 245 -14.77 -11.67 -10.27
N ASP A 246 -15.45 -12.32 -11.21
CA ASP A 246 -15.69 -13.77 -11.16
C ASP A 246 -14.37 -14.55 -11.20
N LYS A 247 -13.40 -14.10 -12.01
CA LYS A 247 -12.10 -14.74 -12.13
C LYS A 247 -11.34 -14.78 -10.82
N GLN A 248 -11.45 -13.73 -10.00
CA GLN A 248 -10.74 -13.64 -8.72
C GLN A 248 -11.45 -14.38 -7.58
N LEU A 249 -12.73 -14.69 -7.76
CA LEU A 249 -13.53 -15.46 -6.80
C LEU A 249 -13.76 -16.91 -7.24
N THR A 250 -13.25 -17.29 -8.40
CA THR A 250 -13.34 -18.66 -8.94
C THR A 250 -12.66 -19.63 -7.97
N GLY A 251 -13.42 -20.64 -7.52
CA GLY A 251 -12.95 -21.65 -6.57
C GLY A 251 -13.14 -21.29 -5.10
N LEU A 252 -13.60 -20.08 -4.78
CA LEU A 252 -13.95 -19.67 -3.41
C LEU A 252 -15.46 -19.67 -3.17
N MET A 253 -16.25 -19.32 -4.20
CA MET A 253 -17.73 -19.27 -4.13
C MET A 253 -18.43 -20.53 -4.68
N ALA A 254 -17.70 -21.65 -4.79
CA ALA A 254 -18.23 -22.93 -5.23
C ALA A 254 -18.84 -23.72 -4.06
#